data_AF-A0A9D3RV94-F1
#
_entry.id   AF-A0A9D3RV94-F1
#
_cell.length_a   1.000
_cell.length_b   1.000
_cell.length_c   1.000
_cell.angle_alpha   90.00
_cell.angle_beta   90.00
_cell.angle_gamma   90.00
#
_symmetry.space_group_name_H-M   'P 1'
#
loop_
_entity.id
_entity.type
_entity.pdbx_description
1 polymer ?
#
loop_
_entity_poly.entity_id
_entity_poly.type
_entity_poly.pdbx_seq_one_letter_code
_entity_poly.pdbx_strand_id
1 'polypeptide(L)'
;MHHLQRLFLLNCWDIPTYGAAFFTGQVFTKASSSNHKVIHVYVAVNAKGLHLMNMETKMLLISLKYGTFMWQLGQADQYFHTHSPENKINFISVVKTNR
;
A
#
# COMPACT_ATOMS: atom_id res chain seq x y z
N MET A 1 -12.19 -33.53 3.09
CA MET A 1 -10.90 -32.90 3.50
C MET A 1 -10.72 -31.45 2.99
N HIS A 2 -11.27 -31.04 1.84
CA HIS A 2 -11.10 -29.65 1.34
C HIS A 2 -12.13 -28.61 1.83
N HIS A 3 -13.20 -29.02 2.51
CA HIS A 3 -14.29 -28.10 2.88
C HIS A 3 -13.83 -27.00 3.86
N LEU A 4 -13.09 -27.36 4.92
CA LEU A 4 -12.57 -26.40 5.90
C LEU A 4 -11.51 -25.46 5.30
N GLN A 5 -10.65 -25.98 4.41
CA GLN A 5 -9.67 -25.16 3.68
C GLN A 5 -10.36 -24.13 2.79
N ARG A 6 -11.40 -24.54 2.06
CA ARG A 6 -12.21 -23.62 1.25
C ARG A 6 -12.93 -22.59 2.12
N LEU A 7 -13.50 -23.01 3.25
CA LEU A 7 -14.16 -22.09 4.17
C LEU A 7 -13.18 -21.06 4.75
N PHE A 8 -11.97 -21.47 5.10
CA PHE A 8 -10.90 -20.56 5.53
C PHE A 8 -10.57 -19.53 4.44
N LEU A 9 -10.36 -19.99 3.19
CA LEU A 9 -10.07 -19.09 2.06
C LEU A 9 -11.23 -18.12 1.76
N LEU A 10 -12.48 -18.58 1.86
CA LEU A 10 -13.66 -17.73 1.69
C LEU A 10 -13.67 -16.58 2.70
N ASN A 11 -13.29 -16.84 3.96
CA ASN A 11 -13.15 -15.78 4.96
C ASN A 11 -11.96 -14.86 4.66
N CYS A 12 -10.86 -15.41 4.13
CA CYS A 12 -9.71 -14.60 3.75
C CYS A 12 -9.97 -13.70 2.54
N TRP A 13 -10.87 -14.07 1.63
CA TRP A 13 -11.18 -13.27 0.44
C TRP A 13 -11.67 -11.87 0.74
N ASP A 14 -12.27 -11.62 1.90
CA ASP A 14 -12.73 -10.28 2.28
C ASP A 14 -11.60 -9.40 2.84
N ILE A 15 -10.47 -9.98 3.26
CA ILE A 15 -9.32 -9.24 3.78
C ILE A 15 -8.78 -8.29 2.68
N PRO A 16 -8.54 -6.99 2.97
CA PRO A 16 -8.12 -6.01 1.96
C PRO A 16 -6.88 -6.44 1.18
N THR A 17 -5.89 -7.02 1.86
CA THR A 17 -4.59 -7.43 1.31
C THR A 17 -4.54 -8.88 0.82
N TYR A 18 -5.69 -9.56 0.72
CA TYR A 18 -5.74 -10.94 0.21
C TYR A 18 -5.15 -11.04 -1.19
N GLY A 19 -4.25 -12.01 -1.41
CA GLY A 19 -3.61 -12.25 -2.71
C GLY A 19 -2.70 -11.12 -3.18
N ALA A 20 -2.19 -10.28 -2.27
CA ALA A 20 -1.31 -9.18 -2.63
C ALA A 20 0.15 -9.62 -2.87
N ALA A 21 0.76 -9.03 -3.88
CA ALA A 21 2.21 -8.93 -3.98
C ALA A 21 2.69 -7.77 -3.08
N PHE A 22 3.72 -8.02 -2.28
CA PHE A 22 4.25 -7.05 -1.33
C PHE A 22 5.60 -6.52 -1.80
N PHE A 23 5.73 -5.20 -1.81
CA PHE A 23 6.96 -4.46 -2.05
C PHE A 23 7.35 -3.71 -0.79
N THR A 24 8.63 -3.38 -0.65
CA THR A 24 9.12 -2.54 0.45
C THR A 24 9.27 -1.11 -0.02
N GLY A 25 8.91 -0.17 0.84
CA GLY A 25 9.08 1.23 0.54
C GLY A 25 9.03 2.15 1.76
N GLN A 26 9.05 3.44 1.47
CA GLN A 26 8.99 4.51 2.46
C GLN A 26 7.98 5.56 2.05
N VAL A 27 7.26 6.12 3.02
CA VAL A 27 6.39 7.29 2.84
C VAL A 27 6.78 8.39 3.81
N PHE A 28 6.67 9.64 3.35
CA PHE A 28 6.99 10.84 4.12
C PHE A 28 5.71 11.50 4.62
N THR A 29 5.63 11.80 5.92
CA THR A 29 4.48 12.53 6.47
C THR A 29 4.46 13.99 6.01
N LYS A 30 3.27 14.52 5.70
CA LYS A 30 3.07 15.96 5.47
C LYS A 30 3.06 16.69 6.82
N ALA A 31 4.23 16.92 7.44
CA ALA A 31 4.36 17.83 8.58
C ALA A 31 4.94 19.18 8.12
N SER A 32 4.46 20.28 8.69
CA SER A 32 4.63 21.65 8.19
C SER A 32 5.98 22.32 8.47
N SER A 33 6.98 21.62 8.97
CA SER A 33 8.32 22.20 9.21
C SER A 33 9.37 21.10 9.41
N SER A 34 10.41 21.12 8.58
CA SER A 34 11.75 20.50 8.69
C SER A 34 11.95 19.05 9.18
N ASN A 35 10.93 18.32 9.63
CA ASN A 35 11.02 16.95 10.15
C ASN A 35 9.96 16.05 9.50
N HIS A 36 10.14 15.74 8.21
CA HIS A 36 9.36 14.68 7.57
C HIS A 36 9.70 13.35 8.23
N LYS A 37 8.73 12.76 8.95
CA LYS A 37 8.91 11.43 9.52
C LYS A 37 8.87 10.41 8.38
N VAL A 38 9.96 9.68 8.20
CA VAL A 38 10.01 8.54 7.30
C VAL A 38 9.29 7.37 7.94
N ILE A 39 8.28 6.82 7.27
CA ILE A 39 7.58 5.62 7.68
C ILE A 39 7.93 4.52 6.68
N HIS A 40 8.56 3.45 7.16
CA HIS A 40 8.81 2.25 6.37
C HIS A 40 7.50 1.48 6.22
N VAL A 41 7.16 1.14 4.99
CA VAL A 41 5.89 0.49 4.66
C VAL A 41 6.10 -0.71 3.76
N TYR A 42 5.21 -1.70 3.91
CA TYR A 42 4.90 -2.60 2.83
C TYR A 42 3.88 -1.93 1.91
N VAL A 43 4.18 -1.92 0.62
CA VAL A 43 3.26 -1.55 -0.46
C VAL A 43 2.67 -2.84 -1.00
N ALA A 44 1.41 -3.12 -0.70
CA ALA A 44 0.73 -4.32 -1.16
C ALA A 44 -0.19 -3.99 -2.34
N VAL A 45 -0.07 -4.75 -3.42
CA VAL A 45 -0.92 -4.60 -4.61
C VAL A 45 -1.60 -5.93 -4.92
N ASN A 46 -2.92 -5.90 -5.06
CA ASN A 46 -3.72 -7.06 -5.47
C ASN A 46 -4.81 -6.68 -6.47
N ALA A 47 -5.70 -7.62 -6.78
CA ALA A 47 -6.85 -7.40 -7.64
C ALA A 47 -7.86 -6.36 -7.09
N LYS A 48 -7.80 -6.00 -5.81
CA LYS A 48 -8.70 -5.00 -5.20
C LYS A 48 -8.14 -3.58 -5.28
N GLY A 49 -6.82 -3.42 -5.20
CA GLY A 49 -6.19 -2.10 -5.22
C GLY A 49 -4.81 -2.04 -4.57
N LEU A 50 -4.47 -0.86 -4.04
CA LEU A 50 -3.21 -0.52 -3.41
C LEU A 50 -3.41 -0.36 -1.90
N HIS A 51 -2.53 -0.99 -1.12
CA HIS A 51 -2.58 -0.97 0.35
C HIS A 51 -1.21 -0.61 0.90
N LEU A 52 -1.14 0.28 1.90
CA LEU A 52 0.08 0.50 2.67
C LEU A 52 -0.07 -0.10 4.05
N MET A 53 0.93 -0.85 4.47
CA MET A 53 1.02 -1.38 5.83
C MET A 53 2.30 -0.90 6.48
N ASN A 54 2.24 -0.52 7.75
CA ASN A 54 3.44 -0.21 8.51
C ASN A 54 4.34 -1.45 8.56
N MET A 55 5.61 -1.29 8.21
CA MET A 55 6.52 -2.43 8.09
C MET A 55 6.87 -3.06 9.45
N GLU A 56 6.86 -2.29 10.53
CA GLU A 56 7.12 -2.76 11.89
C GLU A 56 5.87 -3.41 12.48
N THR A 57 4.79 -2.64 12.64
CA THR A 57 3.58 -3.06 13.35
C THR A 57 2.62 -3.91 12.52
N LYS A 58 2.83 -3.99 11.20
CA LYS A 58 1.92 -4.64 10.23
C LYS A 58 0.52 -4.04 10.20
N MET A 59 0.30 -2.88 10.82
CA MET A 59 -1.00 -2.19 10.75
C MET A 59 -1.27 -1.66 9.35
N LEU A 60 -2.48 -1.87 8.85
CA LEU A 60 -2.97 -1.26 7.61
C LEU A 60 -3.11 0.26 7.80
N LEU A 61 -2.32 1.03 7.07
CA LEU A 61 -2.32 2.49 7.13
C LEU A 61 -3.33 3.09 6.16
N ILE A 62 -3.40 2.55 4.94
CA ILE A 62 -4.34 2.96 3.91
C ILE A 62 -4.67 1.79 2.99
N SER A 63 -5.90 1.75 2.49
CA SER A 63 -6.38 0.80 1.48
C SER A 63 -7.19 1.58 0.45
N LEU A 64 -6.70 1.66 -0.78
CA LEU A 64 -7.31 2.37 -1.89
C LEU A 64 -7.78 1.36 -2.93
N LYS A 65 -9.07 1.40 -3.25
CA LYS A 65 -9.65 0.53 -4.29
C LYS A 65 -9.34 1.10 -5.66
N TYR A 66 -9.21 0.24 -6.67
CA TYR A 66 -9.13 0.74 -8.04
C TYR A 66 -10.34 1.62 -8.38
N GLY A 67 -10.10 2.71 -9.11
CA GLY A 67 -11.10 3.73 -9.39
C GLY A 67 -11.18 4.86 -8.36
N THR A 68 -10.63 4.70 -7.14
CA THR A 68 -10.67 5.74 -6.08
C THR A 68 -9.36 6.52 -5.91
N PHE A 69 -8.36 6.22 -6.75
CA PHE A 69 -7.05 6.86 -6.74
C PHE A 69 -6.40 6.83 -8.12
N MET A 70 -5.44 7.73 -8.31
CA MET A 70 -4.55 7.78 -9.47
C MET A 70 -3.11 7.58 -9.00
N TRP A 71 -2.27 7.01 -9.86
CA TRP A 71 -0.83 6.93 -9.62
C TRP A 71 -0.04 7.58 -10.76
N GLN A 72 1.16 8.04 -10.44
CA GLN A 72 2.11 8.53 -11.43
C GLN A 72 3.52 8.12 -11.03
N LEU A 73 4.26 7.53 -11.97
CA LEU A 73 5.66 7.21 -11.78
C LEU A 73 6.48 8.50 -11.75
N GLY A 74 7.35 8.62 -10.74
CA GLY A 74 8.26 9.74 -10.57
C GLY A 74 9.41 9.72 -11.56
N GLN A 75 10.17 10.82 -11.62
CA GLN A 75 11.40 10.84 -12.41
C GLN A 75 12.42 9.82 -11.88
N ALA A 76 13.16 9.20 -12.79
CA ALA A 76 14.18 8.18 -12.51
C ALA A 76 13.66 6.84 -11.95
N ASP A 77 12.36 6.53 -12.07
CA ASP A 77 11.74 5.26 -11.66
C ASP A 77 11.95 4.86 -10.19
N GLN A 78 12.32 5.81 -9.33
CA GLN A 78 12.65 5.54 -7.92
C GLN A 78 11.44 5.62 -7.00
N TYR A 79 10.38 6.30 -7.42
CA TYR A 79 9.19 6.51 -6.60
C TYR A 79 7.94 6.64 -7.46
N PHE A 80 6.77 6.49 -6.83
CA PHE A 80 5.49 6.84 -7.45
C PHE A 80 4.67 7.74 -6.52
N HIS A 81 3.94 8.67 -7.12
CA HIS A 81 2.93 9.47 -6.45
C HIS A 81 1.60 8.73 -6.48
N THR A 82 0.90 8.75 -5.35
CA THR A 82 -0.50 8.32 -5.26
C THR A 82 -1.35 9.52 -4.89
N HIS A 83 -2.40 9.77 -5.68
CA HIS A 83 -3.38 10.83 -5.45
C HIS A 83 -4.76 10.21 -5.26
N SER A 84 -5.36 10.38 -4.07
CA SER A 84 -6.75 10.02 -3.82
C SER A 84 -7.59 11.30 -3.66
N PRO A 85 -8.47 11.62 -4.64
CA PRO A 85 -9.31 12.83 -4.58
C PRO A 85 -10.22 12.85 -3.35
N GLU A 86 -10.79 11.70 -3.00
CA GLU A 86 -11.73 11.56 -1.89
C GLU A 86 -11.05 11.75 -0.53
N ASN A 87 -9.85 11.20 -0.37
CA ASN A 87 -9.15 11.24 0.92
C ASN A 87 -8.22 12.46 1.07
N LYS A 88 -8.00 13.25 0.01
CA LYS A 88 -6.97 14.33 -0.05
C LYS A 88 -5.56 13.85 0.35
N ILE A 89 -5.31 12.55 0.23
CA ILE A 89 -4.03 11.94 0.58
C ILE A 89 -3.15 11.94 -0.66
N ASN A 90 -2.02 12.63 -0.56
CA ASN A 90 -0.91 12.52 -1.51
C ASN A 90 0.29 11.98 -0.75
N PHE A 91 0.82 10.85 -1.18
CA PHE A 91 2.07 10.31 -0.65
C PHE A 91 2.99 9.91 -1.81
N ILE A 92 4.29 9.97 -1.51
CA ILE A 92 5.36 9.48 -2.37
C ILE A 92 5.82 8.17 -1.76
N SER A 93 5.80 7.11 -2.56
CA SER A 93 6.32 5.80 -2.18
C SER A 93 7.58 5.52 -2.97
N VAL A 94 8.72 5.43 -2.29
CA VAL A 94 9.97 4.94 -2.87
C VAL A 94 9.96 3.42 -2.80
N VAL A 95 10.07 2.72 -3.93
CA VAL A 95 10.09 1.25 -3.96
C VAL A 95 11.50 0.77 -4.28
N LYS A 96 12.08 -0.02 -3.38
CA LYS A 96 13.32 -0.74 -3.68
C LYS A 96 12.96 -2.14 -4.14
N THR A 97 13.11 -2.39 -5.44
CA THR A 97 13.04 -3.75 -5.97
C THR A 97 14.39 -4.40 -5.71
N ASN A 98 14.47 -5.38 -4.81
CA ASN A 98 15.67 -6.21 -4.69
C ASN A 98 15.74 -7.07 -5.97
N ARG A 99 16.52 -6.60 -6.96
CA ARG A 99 16.99 -7.44 -8.05
C ARG A 99 18.17 -8.28 -7.58
#